data_AF-A0A952GJ43-F1
#
_entry.id   AF-A0A952GJ43-F1
#
_cell.length_a   1.000
_cell.length_b   1.000
_cell.length_c   1.000
_cell.angle_alpha   90.00
_cell.angle_beta   90.00
_cell.angle_gamma   90.00
#
_symmetry.space_group_name_H-M   'P 1'
#
loop_
_entity.id
_entity.type
_entity.pdbx_description
1 polymer ?
#
loop_
_entity_poly.entity_id
_entity_poly.type
_entity_poly.pdbx_seq_one_letter_code
_entity_poly.pdbx_strand_id
1 'polypeptide(L)'
;MLSDDYQTILGKAGLTPAKTSLSSVLGSDEIAQATIAAASNARLTPAASGWASVESSRILEDLFVGIATGGDIAQLAKDADAKMDEKLAG
;
A
#
# COMPACT_ATOMS: atom_id res chain seq x y z
N MET A 1 -12.66 7.76 15.27
CA MET A 1 -12.35 7.19 13.94
C MET A 1 -12.57 5.68 13.86
N LEU A 2 -12.19 4.86 14.85
CA LEU A 2 -12.32 3.39 14.75
C LEU A 2 -13.60 2.79 15.39
N SER A 3 -14.56 3.60 15.80
CA SER A 3 -15.85 3.09 16.29
C SER A 3 -16.65 2.47 15.14
N ASP A 4 -17.50 1.50 15.45
CA ASP A 4 -18.28 0.79 14.44
C ASP A 4 -19.25 1.71 13.71
N ASP A 5 -19.90 2.62 14.44
CA ASP A 5 -20.80 3.61 13.85
C ASP A 5 -20.06 4.52 12.86
N TYR A 6 -18.87 5.01 13.23
CA TYR A 6 -18.11 5.90 12.37
C TYR A 6 -17.55 5.16 11.15
N GLN A 7 -17.01 3.96 11.34
CA GLN A 7 -16.53 3.11 10.24
C GLN A 7 -17.67 2.71 9.29
N THR A 8 -18.89 2.50 9.81
CA THR A 8 -20.08 2.24 8.98
C THR A 8 -20.47 3.46 8.15
N ILE A 9 -20.37 4.68 8.71
CA ILE A 9 -20.58 5.92 7.96
C ILE A 9 -19.58 6.03 6.80
N LEU A 10 -18.29 5.81 7.07
CA LEU A 10 -17.25 5.82 6.03
C LEU A 10 -17.50 4.74 4.97
N GLY A 11 -17.86 3.53 5.39
CA GLY A 11 -18.23 2.41 4.53
C GLY A 11 -19.34 2.75 3.55
N LYS A 12 -20.44 3.32 4.06
CA LYS A 12 -21.58 3.76 3.25
C LYS A 12 -21.24 4.92 2.30
N ALA A 13 -20.20 5.70 2.62
CA ALA A 13 -19.67 6.74 1.74
C ALA A 13 -18.68 6.21 0.68
N GLY A 14 -18.48 4.89 0.59
CA GLY A 14 -17.63 4.24 -0.41
C GLY A 14 -16.18 4.03 0.03
N LEU A 15 -15.84 4.28 1.30
CA LEU A 15 -14.51 3.96 1.83
C LEU A 15 -14.46 2.52 2.34
N THR A 16 -13.30 1.88 2.22
CA THR A 16 -13.10 0.54 2.81
C THR A 16 -12.97 0.66 4.33
N PRO A 17 -13.80 -0.03 5.14
CA PRO A 17 -13.66 -0.02 6.59
C PRO A 17 -12.29 -0.57 7.03
N ALA A 18 -11.69 0.03 8.05
CA ALA A 18 -10.45 -0.44 8.67
C ALA A 18 -10.66 -1.71 9.52
N LYS A 19 -11.91 -2.10 9.79
CA LYS A 19 -12.28 -3.30 10.56
C LYS A 19 -12.84 -4.37 9.65
N THR A 20 -12.20 -5.54 9.61
CA THR A 20 -12.68 -6.71 8.85
C THR A 20 -14.09 -7.15 9.28
N SER A 21 -14.44 -6.95 10.55
CA SER A 21 -15.79 -7.21 11.10
C SER A 21 -16.90 -6.36 10.46
N LEU A 22 -16.55 -5.29 9.74
CA LEU A 22 -17.47 -4.41 9.03
C LEU A 22 -17.37 -4.53 7.51
N SER A 23 -16.67 -5.54 7.00
CA SER A 23 -16.51 -5.80 5.56
C SER A 23 -17.86 -5.91 4.81
N SER A 24 -18.92 -6.39 5.47
CA SER A 24 -20.26 -6.50 4.89
C SER A 24 -20.87 -5.14 4.47
N VAL A 25 -20.36 -4.02 5.00
CA VAL A 25 -20.79 -2.68 4.59
C VAL A 25 -20.43 -2.38 3.14
N LEU A 26 -19.45 -3.07 2.56
CA LEU A 26 -19.04 -2.94 1.16
C LEU A 26 -20.02 -3.61 0.18
N GLY A 27 -20.94 -4.44 0.68
CA GLY A 27 -21.86 -5.23 -0.14
C GLY A 27 -21.39 -6.68 -0.31
N SER A 28 -22.02 -7.39 -1.26
CA SER A 28 -21.86 -8.83 -1.44
C SER A 28 -21.62 -9.26 -2.90
N ASP A 29 -21.56 -8.31 -3.83
CA ASP A 29 -21.26 -8.59 -5.23
C ASP A 29 -19.78 -8.99 -5.44
N GLU A 30 -19.43 -9.37 -6.66
CA GLU A 30 -18.08 -9.84 -7.01
C GLU A 30 -17.01 -8.76 -6.77
N ILE A 31 -17.35 -7.47 -6.94
CA ILE A 31 -16.43 -6.35 -6.71
C ILE A 31 -16.20 -6.16 -5.21
N ALA A 32 -17.24 -6.27 -4.39
CA ALA A 32 -17.13 -6.21 -2.93
C ALA A 32 -16.28 -7.37 -2.41
N GLN A 33 -16.50 -8.59 -2.89
CA GLN A 33 -15.70 -9.76 -2.51
C GLN A 33 -14.23 -9.59 -2.88
N ALA A 34 -13.93 -9.13 -4.10
CA ALA A 34 -12.56 -8.85 -4.55
C ALA A 34 -11.90 -7.75 -3.70
N THR A 35 -12.64 -6.68 -3.37
CA THR A 35 -12.16 -5.58 -2.53
C THR A 35 -11.83 -6.07 -1.11
N ILE A 36 -12.70 -6.87 -0.50
CA ILE A 36 -12.47 -7.46 0.83
C ILE A 36 -11.23 -8.35 0.81
N ALA A 37 -11.08 -9.20 -0.21
CA ALA A 37 -9.93 -10.06 -0.36
C ALA A 37 -8.62 -9.28 -0.52
N ALA A 38 -8.61 -8.24 -1.36
CA ALA A 38 -7.45 -7.37 -1.56
C ALA A 38 -7.09 -6.60 -0.29
N ALA A 39 -8.05 -5.91 0.33
CA ALA A 39 -7.83 -5.11 1.53
C ALA A 39 -7.35 -5.95 2.72
N SER A 40 -7.88 -7.16 2.88
CA SER A 40 -7.48 -8.07 3.97
C SER A 40 -6.06 -8.61 3.83
N ASN A 41 -5.49 -8.57 2.62
CA ASN A 41 -4.13 -9.02 2.35
C ASN A 41 -3.14 -7.88 2.12
N ALA A 42 -3.63 -6.64 2.04
CA ALA A 42 -2.79 -5.47 1.83
C ALA A 42 -1.75 -5.32 2.95
N ARG A 43 -0.61 -4.72 2.60
CA ARG A 43 0.40 -4.26 3.55
C ARG A 43 0.51 -2.76 3.40
N LEU A 44 0.41 -2.06 4.51
CA LEU A 44 0.62 -0.62 4.55
C LEU A 44 2.10 -0.32 4.32
N THR A 45 2.36 0.92 3.92
CA THR A 45 3.71 1.45 3.91
C THR A 45 4.35 1.30 5.31
N PRO A 46 5.65 1.00 5.40
CA PRO A 46 6.37 0.91 6.66
C PRO A 46 6.19 2.15 7.53
N ALA A 47 5.92 1.94 8.82
CA ALA A 47 5.86 3.00 9.83
C ALA A 47 7.27 3.45 10.29
N ALA A 48 8.18 3.64 9.34
CA ALA A 48 9.54 4.14 9.59
C ALA A 48 9.56 5.67 9.50
N SER A 49 10.33 6.34 10.37
CA SER A 49 10.45 7.81 10.37
C SER A 49 10.93 8.37 9.03
N GLY A 50 11.85 7.66 8.37
CA GLY A 50 12.37 8.02 7.05
C GLY A 50 11.47 7.64 5.87
N TRP A 51 10.30 7.05 6.08
CA TRP A 51 9.47 6.56 4.96
C TRP A 51 9.04 7.67 4.01
N ALA A 52 8.74 8.88 4.52
CA ALA A 52 8.41 10.03 3.66
C ALA A 52 9.58 10.43 2.73
N SER A 53 10.82 10.21 3.16
CA SER A 53 12.03 10.43 2.36
C SER A 53 12.12 9.39 1.24
N VAL A 54 11.84 8.12 1.54
CA VAL A 54 11.73 7.05 0.53
C VAL A 54 10.65 7.38 -0.49
N GLU A 55 9.43 7.69 -0.04
CA GLU A 55 8.27 7.95 -0.93
C GLU A 55 8.50 9.14 -1.86
N SER A 56 9.11 10.22 -1.37
CA SER A 56 9.41 11.40 -2.19
C SER A 56 10.59 11.23 -3.15
N SER A 57 11.45 10.24 -2.93
CA SER A 57 12.67 10.01 -3.72
C SER A 57 12.46 9.28 -5.04
N ARG A 58 11.27 8.72 -5.28
CA ARG A 58 10.88 7.99 -6.49
C ARG A 58 11.74 6.76 -6.83
N ILE A 59 12.40 6.16 -5.84
CA ILE A 59 13.28 4.99 -6.04
C ILE A 59 12.52 3.80 -6.66
N LEU A 60 11.27 3.58 -6.25
CA LEU A 60 10.45 2.48 -6.78
C LEU A 60 10.05 2.73 -8.24
N GLU A 61 9.73 3.96 -8.61
CA GLU A 61 9.45 4.34 -9.99
C GLU A 61 10.67 4.14 -10.88
N ASP A 62 11.87 4.56 -10.44
CA ASP A 62 13.11 4.32 -11.16
C ASP A 62 13.40 2.82 -11.34
N LEU A 63 13.18 2.02 -10.30
CA LEU A 63 13.26 0.56 -10.35
C LEU A 63 12.32 -0.01 -11.41
N PHE A 64 11.04 0.38 -11.41
CA PHE A 64 10.06 -0.13 -12.35
C PHE A 64 10.33 0.31 -13.79
N VAL A 65 10.81 1.54 -14.02
CA VAL A 65 11.26 2.01 -15.33
C VAL A 65 12.46 1.19 -15.82
N GLY A 66 13.44 0.94 -14.95
CA GLY A 66 14.61 0.10 -15.27
C GLY A 66 14.21 -1.32 -15.68
N ILE A 67 13.29 -1.94 -14.93
CA ILE A 67 12.74 -3.27 -15.26
C ILE A 67 12.01 -3.23 -16.60
N ALA A 68 11.13 -2.25 -16.82
CA ALA A 68 10.33 -2.13 -18.03
C ALA A 68 11.18 -1.89 -19.30
N THR A 69 12.35 -1.30 -19.14
CA THR A 69 13.31 -1.03 -20.22
C THR A 69 14.34 -2.13 -20.43
N GLY A 70 14.21 -3.25 -19.71
CA GLY A 70 15.00 -4.46 -19.93
C GLY A 70 16.34 -4.51 -19.16
N GLY A 71 16.47 -3.75 -18.07
CA GLY A 71 17.65 -3.84 -17.20
C GLY A 71 17.72 -5.15 -16.40
N ASP A 72 18.89 -5.40 -15.79
CA ASP A 72 19.09 -6.55 -14.90
C ASP A 72 18.26 -6.39 -13.61
N ILE A 73 17.24 -7.23 -13.45
CA ILE A 73 16.30 -7.16 -12.33
C ILE A 73 17.00 -7.30 -10.98
N ALA A 74 17.98 -8.20 -10.84
CA ALA A 74 18.65 -8.45 -9.58
C ALA A 74 19.54 -7.27 -9.18
N GLN A 75 20.25 -6.70 -10.16
CA GLN A 75 21.07 -5.52 -9.92
C GLN A 75 20.21 -4.28 -9.62
N LEU A 76 19.14 -4.06 -10.39
CA LEU A 76 18.21 -2.95 -10.17
C LEU A 76 17.56 -3.02 -8.79
N ALA A 77 17.13 -4.21 -8.36
CA ALA A 77 16.55 -4.41 -7.03
C ALA A 77 17.56 -4.10 -5.92
N LYS A 78 18.82 -4.57 -6.07
CA LYS A 78 19.90 -4.30 -5.12
C LYS A 78 20.23 -2.81 -5.01
N ASP A 79 20.25 -2.11 -6.14
CA ASP A 79 20.53 -0.67 -6.16
C ASP A 79 19.38 0.15 -5.57
N ALA A 80 18.14 -0.26 -5.81
CA ALA A 80 16.97 0.36 -5.19
C ALA A 80 16.97 0.16 -3.66
N ASP A 81 17.27 -1.06 -3.20
CA ASP A 81 17.38 -1.39 -1.77
C ASP A 81 18.43 -0.51 -1.07
N ALA A 82 19.64 -0.42 -1.62
CA ALA A 82 20.69 0.44 -1.08
C ALA A 82 20.27 1.92 -0.99
N LYS A 83 19.61 2.44 -2.04
CA LYS A 83 19.09 3.81 -2.01
C LYS A 83 17.98 4.00 -0.96
N MET A 84 17.13 2.98 -0.76
CA MET A 84 16.08 3.05 0.26
C MET A 84 16.67 3.08 1.67
N ASP A 85 17.70 2.26 1.94
CA ASP A 85 18.41 2.26 3.22
C ASP A 85 19.01 3.63 3.54
N GLU A 86 19.62 4.31 2.56
CA GLU A 86 20.12 5.68 2.72
C GLU A 86 19.02 6.68 3.10
N LYS A 87 17.81 6.54 2.53
CA LYS A 87 16.67 7.42 2.84
C LYS A 87 16.03 7.10 4.17
N LEU A 88 16.07 5.84 4.61
CA LEU A 88 15.53 5.40 5.89
C LEU A 88 16.43 5.80 7.07
N ALA A 89 17.74 5.90 6.86
CA ALA A 89 18.72 6.22 7.90
C ALA A 89 18.84 7.73 8.21
N GLY A 90 18.31 8.60 7.34
CA GLY A 90 18.27 10.06 7.53
C GLY A 90 17.03 10.55 8.26
#